data_AF-A0A812P9B2-F1
#
_entry.id   AF-A0A812P9B2-F1
#
_cell.length_a   1.000
_cell.length_b   1.000
_cell.length_c   1.000
_cell.angle_alpha   90.00
_cell.angle_beta   90.00
_cell.angle_gamma   90.00
#
_symmetry.space_group_name_H-M   'P 1'
#
loop_
_entity.id
_entity.type
_entity.pdbx_description
1 polymer ?
#
loop_
_entity_poly.entity_id
_entity_poly.type
_entity_poly.pdbx_seq_one_letter_code
_entity_poly.pdbx_strand_id
1 'polypeptide(L)'
;MVKIGELERGCFTGAGKLDQAMLQFRNRWRLDDRALAKFVEVVHPRDQKTEDMAQLDRLLKGAANPSQAILPMLNHLKSTGDLDELIREQRSSERDRDRDRKARYSSKSRSRSRSRSRRRR
;
A
#
# COMPACT_ATOMS: atom_id res chain seq x y z
N MET A 1 -42.62 4.00 -1.81
CA MET A 1 -42.22 2.92 -0.88
C MET A 1 -41.24 2.01 -1.63
N VAL A 2 -39.96 2.38 -1.65
CA VAL A 2 -38.87 1.51 -2.11
C VAL A 2 -37.92 1.47 -0.91
N LYS A 3 -38.13 0.42 -0.13
CA LYS A 3 -37.57 0.23 1.22
C LYS A 3 -36.55 -0.91 1.10
N ILE A 4 -35.36 -0.68 1.67
CA ILE A 4 -34.44 -1.67 2.26
C ILE A 4 -33.36 -2.28 1.36
N GLY A 5 -33.51 -2.39 0.04
CA GLY A 5 -32.44 -2.97 -0.81
C GLY A 5 -31.18 -2.10 -0.97
N GLU A 6 -31.30 -0.78 -0.79
CA GLU A 6 -30.21 0.19 -1.05
C GLU A 6 -29.49 0.66 0.22
N LEU A 7 -30.03 0.34 1.41
CA LEU A 7 -29.41 0.69 2.69
C LEU A 7 -28.28 -0.27 3.10
N GLU A 8 -28.29 -1.51 2.58
CA GLU A 8 -27.29 -2.53 2.92
C GLU A 8 -25.93 -2.31 2.24
N ARG A 9 -25.85 -1.42 1.25
CA ARG A 9 -24.60 -1.12 0.54
C ARG A 9 -23.78 0.03 1.13
N GLY A 10 -24.25 0.69 2.19
CA GLY A 10 -23.48 1.71 2.91
C GLY A 10 -23.04 2.94 2.09
N CYS A 11 -23.50 3.08 0.84
CA CYS A 11 -23.23 4.23 -0.01
C CYS A 11 -24.45 5.16 -0.04
N PHE A 12 -24.81 5.73 1.11
CA PHE A 12 -25.65 6.92 1.14
C PHE A 12 -24.75 8.15 1.04
N THR A 13 -24.41 8.56 -0.18
CA THR A 13 -24.03 9.96 -0.44
C THR A 13 -25.23 10.63 -1.09
N GLY A 14 -26.11 11.20 -0.25
CA GLY A 14 -27.17 12.07 -0.74
C GLY A 14 -26.59 13.19 -1.61
N ALA A 15 -27.09 13.33 -2.83
CA ALA A 15 -26.99 14.50 -3.70
C ALA A 15 -25.60 15.16 -3.91
N GLY A 16 -24.49 14.45 -3.67
CA GLY A 16 -23.13 14.90 -4.02
C GLY A 16 -22.53 13.89 -4.99
N LYS A 17 -22.25 14.30 -6.23
CA LYS A 17 -21.48 13.46 -7.17
C LYS A 17 -20.17 13.09 -6.48
N LEU A 18 -19.95 11.79 -6.26
CA LEU A 18 -18.64 11.31 -5.81
C LEU A 18 -17.59 11.84 -6.79
N ASP A 19 -16.48 12.34 -6.25
CA ASP A 19 -15.44 12.97 -7.05
C ASP A 19 -14.93 11.99 -8.12
N GLN A 20 -14.81 12.45 -9.36
CA GLN A 20 -14.44 11.56 -10.49
C GLN A 20 -13.06 10.93 -10.25
N ALA A 21 -12.15 11.65 -9.59
CA ALA A 21 -10.86 11.13 -9.17
C ALA A 21 -10.98 9.95 -8.19
N MET A 22 -11.93 10.00 -7.25
CA MET A 22 -12.17 8.92 -6.29
C MET A 22 -12.76 7.68 -6.97
N LEU A 23 -13.66 7.87 -7.94
CA LEU A 23 -14.20 6.78 -8.76
C LEU A 23 -13.11 6.11 -9.60
N GLN A 24 -12.23 6.91 -10.21
CA GLN A 24 -11.08 6.38 -10.95
C GLN A 24 -10.12 5.62 -10.03
N PHE A 25 -9.88 6.14 -8.82
CA PHE A 25 -9.03 5.48 -7.82
C PHE A 25 -9.59 4.12 -7.41
N ARG A 26 -10.91 4.04 -7.13
CA ARG A 26 -11.62 2.79 -6.87
C ARG A 26 -11.42 1.78 -8.00
N ASN A 27 -11.63 2.21 -9.24
CA ASN A 27 -11.57 1.32 -10.41
C ASN A 27 -10.14 0.84 -10.67
N ARG A 28 -9.14 1.73 -10.48
CA ARG A 28 -7.72 1.41 -10.66
C ARG A 28 -7.25 0.32 -9.70
N TRP A 29 -7.63 0.43 -8.44
CA TRP A 29 -7.18 -0.46 -7.37
C TRP A 29 -8.19 -1.54 -7.00
N ARG A 30 -9.33 -1.61 -7.70
CA ARG A 30 -10.44 -2.54 -7.43
C ARG A 30 -10.78 -2.61 -5.94
N LEU A 31 -11.02 -1.44 -5.34
CA LEU A 31 -11.37 -1.35 -3.92
C LEU A 31 -12.74 -1.99 -3.66
N ASP A 32 -12.81 -2.85 -2.64
CA ASP A 32 -14.07 -3.39 -2.15
C ASP A 32 -14.92 -2.28 -1.53
N ASP A 33 -16.23 -2.50 -1.46
CA ASP A 33 -17.18 -1.48 -0.97
C ASP A 33 -16.84 -1.00 0.45
N ARG A 34 -16.32 -1.88 1.31
CA ARG A 34 -15.84 -1.52 2.66
C ARG A 34 -14.62 -0.60 2.62
N ALA A 35 -13.66 -0.87 1.73
CA ALA A 35 -12.46 -0.06 1.58
C ALA A 35 -12.81 1.29 0.94
N LEU A 36 -13.73 1.30 -0.02
CA LEU A 36 -14.24 2.50 -0.66
C LEU A 36 -14.98 3.41 0.34
N ALA A 37 -15.90 2.87 1.13
CA ALA A 37 -16.65 3.65 2.11
C ALA A 37 -15.71 4.37 3.08
N LYS A 38 -14.68 3.65 3.56
CA LYS A 38 -13.68 4.20 4.48
C LYS A 38 -12.74 5.20 3.81
N PHE A 39 -12.38 4.96 2.56
CA PHE A 39 -11.59 5.89 1.75
C PHE A 39 -12.34 7.22 1.58
N VAL A 40 -13.63 7.17 1.24
CA VAL A 40 -14.48 8.36 1.13
C VAL A 40 -14.60 9.05 2.48
N GLU A 41 -14.88 8.32 3.57
CA GLU A 41 -14.98 8.90 4.92
C GLU A 41 -13.74 9.70 5.32
N VAL A 42 -12.54 9.18 5.05
CA VAL A 42 -11.29 9.79 5.49
C VAL A 42 -10.78 10.86 4.53
N VAL A 43 -10.87 10.63 3.22
CA VAL A 43 -10.23 11.48 2.20
C VAL A 43 -11.18 12.58 1.69
N HIS A 44 -12.50 12.36 1.69
CA HIS A 44 -13.46 13.35 1.20
C HIS A 44 -13.46 14.68 1.96
N PRO A 45 -13.40 14.70 3.32
CA PRO A 45 -13.42 15.95 4.07
C PRO A 45 -12.07 16.68 4.12
N ARG A 46 -11.01 16.15 3.51
CA ARG A 46 -9.65 16.70 3.59
C ARG A 46 -9.36 17.65 2.43
N ASP A 47 -8.75 18.80 2.73
CA ASP A 47 -8.34 19.78 1.72
C ASP A 47 -7.25 19.24 0.78
N GLN A 48 -6.32 18.43 1.32
CA GLN A 48 -5.20 17.85 0.58
C GLN A 48 -5.49 16.47 -0.06
N LYS A 49 -6.76 16.17 -0.36
CA LYS A 49 -7.21 14.87 -0.90
C LYS A 49 -6.39 14.38 -2.11
N THR A 50 -5.95 15.29 -2.99
CA THR A 50 -5.18 14.93 -4.19
C THR A 50 -3.79 14.41 -3.85
N GLU A 51 -3.13 15.02 -2.86
CA GLU A 51 -1.82 14.57 -2.38
C GLU A 51 -1.94 13.25 -1.62
N ASP A 52 -2.94 13.13 -0.74
CA ASP A 52 -3.20 11.89 0.00
C ASP A 52 -3.49 10.72 -0.96
N MET A 53 -4.28 10.95 -2.03
CA MET A 53 -4.51 9.95 -3.07
C MET A 53 -3.23 9.55 -3.81
N ALA A 54 -2.35 10.51 -4.13
CA ALA A 54 -1.08 10.21 -4.80
C ALA A 54 -0.14 9.40 -3.89
N GLN A 55 -0.13 9.70 -2.59
CA GLN A 55 0.61 8.96 -1.58
C GLN A 55 0.07 7.53 -1.41
N LEU A 56 -1.25 7.36 -1.31
CA LEU A 56 -1.89 6.04 -1.27
C LEU A 56 -1.62 5.25 -2.57
N ASP A 57 -1.66 5.88 -3.74
CA ASP A 57 -1.32 5.23 -5.01
C ASP A 57 0.10 4.65 -4.99
N ARG A 58 1.05 5.38 -4.40
CA ARG A 58 2.43 4.93 -4.25
C ARG A 58 2.54 3.73 -3.31
N LEU A 59 1.87 3.80 -2.16
CA LEU A 59 1.90 2.73 -1.15
C LEU A 59 1.26 1.43 -1.69
N LEU A 60 0.20 1.54 -2.49
CA LEU A 60 -0.53 0.40 -3.04
C LEU A 60 0.17 -0.29 -4.22
N LYS A 61 1.11 0.39 -4.92
CA LYS A 61 1.86 -0.21 -6.05
C LYS A 61 2.61 -1.50 -5.73
N GLY A 62 3.02 -1.70 -4.49
CA GLY A 62 3.72 -2.91 -4.04
C GLY A 62 2.80 -3.96 -3.39
N ALA A 63 1.50 -3.68 -3.24
CA ALA A 63 0.59 -4.53 -2.49
C ALA A 63 -0.06 -5.59 -3.40
N ALA A 64 -0.04 -6.86 -2.94
CA ALA A 64 -0.73 -7.95 -3.64
C ALA A 64 -2.26 -7.77 -3.62
N ASN A 65 -2.79 -7.21 -2.53
CA ASN A 65 -4.22 -6.98 -2.32
C ASN A 65 -4.47 -5.52 -1.90
N PRO A 66 -4.65 -4.60 -2.85
CA PRO A 66 -4.78 -3.17 -2.56
C PRO A 66 -5.99 -2.82 -1.70
N SER A 67 -7.14 -3.49 -1.91
CA SER A 67 -8.36 -3.28 -1.12
C SER A 67 -8.17 -3.55 0.39
N GLN A 68 -7.40 -4.58 0.74
CA GLN A 68 -7.09 -4.88 2.14
C GLN A 68 -5.95 -4.00 2.68
N ALA A 69 -4.95 -3.71 1.84
CA ALA A 69 -3.78 -2.93 2.23
C ALA A 69 -4.11 -1.46 2.51
N ILE A 70 -5.13 -0.90 1.85
CA ILE A 70 -5.51 0.51 2.05
C ILE A 70 -6.16 0.76 3.42
N LEU A 71 -6.86 -0.22 3.99
CA LEU A 71 -7.58 -0.06 5.26
C LEU A 71 -6.71 0.38 6.44
N PRO A 72 -5.56 -0.28 6.73
CA PRO A 72 -4.66 0.19 7.79
C PRO A 72 -4.03 1.55 7.46
N MET A 73 -3.74 1.84 6.19
CA MET A 73 -3.20 3.14 5.77
C MET A 73 -4.21 4.27 6.02
N LEU A 74 -5.49 4.04 5.72
CA LEU A 74 -6.57 4.99 6.00
C LEU A 74 -6.83 5.18 7.49
N ASN A 75 -6.71 4.11 8.29
CA ASN A 75 -6.78 4.24 9.75
C ASN A 75 -5.65 5.10 10.29
N HIS A 76 -4.44 4.92 9.77
CA HIS A 76 -3.29 5.74 10.15
C HIS A 76 -3.52 7.20 9.72
N LEU A 77 -3.88 7.45 8.47
CA LEU A 77 -4.20 8.79 7.96
C LEU A 77 -5.30 9.49 8.78
N LYS A 78 -6.31 8.75 9.25
CA LYS A 78 -7.36 9.27 10.14
C LYS A 78 -6.83 9.65 11.52
N SER A 79 -5.82 8.93 12.03
CA SER A 79 -5.29 9.09 13.39
C SER A 79 -4.16 10.10 13.48
N THR A 80 -3.18 10.04 12.59
CA THR A 80 -1.98 10.91 12.59
C THR A 80 -2.16 12.12 11.70
N GLY A 81 -3.07 12.06 10.74
CA GLY A 81 -3.29 13.13 9.77
C GLY A 81 -2.35 13.08 8.57
N ASP A 82 -1.37 12.19 8.52
CA ASP A 82 -0.36 12.13 7.45
C ASP A 82 0.03 10.68 7.08
N LEU A 83 0.51 10.47 5.86
CA LEU A 83 1.02 9.17 5.38
C LEU A 83 2.55 9.14 5.21
N ASP A 84 3.26 10.23 5.54
CA ASP A 84 4.70 10.36 5.27
C ASP A 84 5.52 9.34 6.07
N GLU A 85 5.08 9.00 7.28
CA GLU A 85 5.70 7.97 8.13
C GLU A 85 5.63 6.58 7.49
N LEU A 86 4.46 6.18 6.99
CA LEU A 86 4.26 4.90 6.30
C LEU A 86 5.09 4.80 5.01
N ILE A 87 5.24 5.90 4.27
CA ILE A 87 6.08 5.96 3.06
C ILE A 87 7.56 5.73 3.41
N ARG A 88 8.05 6.32 4.51
CA ARG A 88 9.42 6.13 4.98
C ARG A 88 9.68 4.68 5.41
N GLU A 89 8.72 4.08 6.09
CA GLU A 89 8.80 2.70 6.54
C GLU A 89 8.83 1.70 5.36
N GLN A 90 7.94 1.88 4.38
CA GLN A 90 7.91 1.04 3.18
C GLN A 90 9.25 1.09 2.42
N ARG A 91 9.82 2.28 2.24
CA ARG A 91 11.13 2.49 1.59
C ARG A 91 12.29 1.82 2.32
N SER A 92 12.22 1.74 3.65
CA SER A 92 13.25 1.11 4.46
C SER A 92 13.21 -0.41 4.29
N SER A 93 12.01 -0.99 4.29
CA SER A 93 11.79 -2.43 4.11
C SER A 93 12.27 -2.97 2.75
N GLU A 94 12.17 -2.18 1.67
CA GLU A 94 12.66 -2.57 0.34
C GLU A 94 14.19 -2.68 0.29
N ARG A 95 14.90 -1.76 0.94
CA ARG A 95 16.38 -1.73 0.94
C ARG A 95 16.98 -2.94 1.65
N ASP A 96 16.34 -3.42 2.71
CA ASP A 96 16.84 -4.57 3.47
C ASP A 96 16.66 -5.89 2.70
N ARG A 97 15.57 -6.04 1.93
CA ARG A 97 15.36 -7.22 1.06
C ARG A 97 16.43 -7.34 -0.03
N ASP A 98 16.87 -6.22 -0.61
CA ASP A 98 17.93 -6.21 -1.62
C ASP A 98 19.30 -6.54 -1.02
N ARG A 99 19.60 -6.08 0.20
CA ARG A 99 20.83 -6.45 0.93
C ARG A 99 20.90 -7.95 1.21
N ASP A 100 19.81 -8.54 1.67
CA ASP A 100 19.77 -9.97 2.01
C ASP A 100 19.98 -10.86 0.76
N ARG A 101 19.35 -10.49 -0.37
CA ARG A 101 19.56 -11.17 -1.66
C ARG A 101 21.02 -11.12 -2.11
N LYS A 102 21.67 -9.96 -2.00
CA LYS A 102 23.07 -9.80 -2.41
C LYS A 102 24.04 -10.54 -1.50
N ALA A 103 23.77 -10.58 -0.18
CA ALA A 103 24.55 -11.33 0.78
C ALA A 103 24.51 -12.85 0.51
N ARG A 104 23.32 -13.39 0.19
CA ARG A 104 23.15 -14.82 -0.15
C ARG A 104 23.83 -15.21 -1.46
N TYR A 105 23.85 -14.33 -2.46
CA TYR A 105 24.56 -14.59 -3.72
C TYR A 105 26.09 -14.55 -3.56
N SER A 106 26.60 -13.63 -2.75
CA SER A 106 28.04 -13.46 -2.51
C SER A 106 28.66 -14.60 -1.69
N SER A 107 27.93 -15.12 -0.69
CA SER A 107 28.42 -16.16 0.22
C SER A 107 28.48 -17.56 -0.42
N LYS A 108 27.73 -17.82 -1.50
CA LYS A 108 27.77 -19.10 -2.22
C LYS A 108 28.98 -19.24 -3.16
N SER A 109 29.67 -18.13 -3.46
CA SER A 109 30.74 -18.08 -4.46
C SER A 109 32.16 -18.20 -3.88
N ARG A 110 32.33 -18.19 -2.54
CA ARG A 110 33.65 -18.12 -1.89
C ARG A 110 34.21 -19.43 -1.32
N SER A 111 33.50 -20.55 -1.46
CA SER A 111 33.87 -21.79 -0.75
C SER A 111 34.62 -22.84 -1.60
N ARG A 112 35.19 -22.50 -2.77
CA ARG A 112 35.77 -23.52 -3.68
C ARG A 112 37.26 -23.47 -4.00
N SER A 113 38.07 -22.56 -3.43
CA SER A 113 39.47 -22.41 -3.91
C SER A 113 40.55 -22.38 -2.83
N ARG A 114 40.42 -23.17 -1.75
CA ARG A 114 41.54 -23.46 -0.84
C ARG A 114 41.60 -24.95 -0.51
N SER A 115 42.07 -25.74 -1.46
CA SER A 115 42.55 -27.08 -1.15
C SER A 115 43.77 -27.40 -2.00
N ARG A 116 44.88 -27.60 -1.27
CA ARG A 116 46.05 -28.40 -1.60
C ARG A 116 47.06 -27.81 -2.59
N SER A 117 48.10 -27.19 -2.03
CA SER A 117 49.47 -27.66 -2.30
C SER A 117 50.40 -27.34 -1.13
N ARG A 118 50.41 -28.23 -0.13
CA ARG A 118 51.52 -28.43 0.80
C ARG A 118 52.07 -29.82 0.49
N ARG A 119 53.14 -29.89 -0.31
CA ARG A 119 54.02 -31.07 -0.43
C ARG A 119 55.40 -30.52 -0.82
N ARG A 120 56.24 -30.17 0.15
CA ARG A 120 57.34 -31.02 0.67
C ARG A 120 58.02 -31.83 -0.45
N ARG A 121 59.08 -31.29 -1.04
CA ARG A 121 60.46 -31.76 -0.90
C ARG A 121 61.41 -30.80 -1.58
#